data_AF-A0A380E480-F1
#
_entry.id   AF-A0A380E480-F1
#
_cell.length_a   1.000
_cell.length_b   1.000
_cell.length_c   1.000
_cell.angle_alpha   90.00
_cell.angle_beta   90.00
_cell.angle_gamma   90.00
#
_symmetry.space_group_name_H-M   'P 1'
#
loop_
_entity.id
_entity.type
_entity.pdbx_description
1 polymer ?
#
loop_
_entity_poly.entity_id
_entity_poly.type
_entity_poly.pdbx_seq_one_letter_code
_entity_poly.pdbx_strand_id
1 'polypeptide(L)'
;MEIREIVHNAGGLLYYDGANLNAIMDKVRPGDMGFDAVHLNLHKTFTGPHGGGGPGSGPVGVVKELASYLPKPMVIKDGDKFKYDNDIKNSIGRVKPFYGNFGIYLRAYTYIRTMGATGLKEVSEAAVLNANYIKARFI
;
A
#
# COMPACT_ATOMS: atom_id res chain seq x y z
N MET A 1 -8.34 16.32 8.36
CA MET A 1 -8.05 17.42 7.42
C MET A 1 -7.14 18.46 8.06
N GLU A 2 -7.33 18.83 9.33
CA GLU A 2 -6.47 19.77 10.06
C GLU A 2 -4.96 19.46 10.00
N ILE A 3 -4.53 18.22 10.31
CA ILE A 3 -3.11 17.82 10.25
C ILE A 3 -2.50 18.06 8.87
N ARG A 4 -3.25 17.72 7.81
CA ARG A 4 -2.84 17.94 6.43
C ARG A 4 -2.62 19.41 6.16
N GLU A 5 -3.58 20.26 6.50
CA GLU A 5 -3.47 21.70 6.28
C GLU A 5 -2.25 22.29 7.00
N ILE A 6 -2.03 21.94 8.26
CA ILE A 6 -0.87 22.39 9.03
C ILE A 6 0.45 22.00 8.34
N VAL A 7 0.59 20.74 7.94
CA VAL A 7 1.82 20.23 7.32
C VAL A 7 2.03 20.83 5.92
N HIS A 8 0.99 20.85 5.08
CA HIS A 8 1.06 21.36 3.72
C HIS A 8 1.30 22.88 3.70
N ASN A 9 0.70 23.65 4.62
CA ASN A 9 0.95 25.10 4.75
C ASN A 9 2.39 25.40 5.17
N ALA A 10 3.06 24.49 5.88
CA ALA A 10 4.47 24.57 6.20
C ALA A 10 5.40 24.06 5.07
N GLY A 11 4.83 23.67 3.92
CA GLY A 11 5.58 23.10 2.78
C GLY A 11 6.01 21.64 2.98
N GLY A 12 5.49 20.96 4.01
CA GLY A 12 5.76 19.55 4.26
C GLY A 12 4.90 18.62 3.41
N LEU A 13 5.24 17.33 3.41
CA LEU A 13 4.47 16.26 2.80
C LEU A 13 4.06 15.23 3.85
N LEU A 14 2.93 14.57 3.63
CA LEU A 14 2.39 13.53 4.49
C LEU A 14 2.69 12.14 3.95
N TYR A 15 3.31 11.32 4.80
CA TYR A 15 3.59 9.92 4.52
C TYR A 15 2.71 9.01 5.39
N TYR A 16 2.00 8.07 4.76
CA TYR A 16 1.16 7.09 5.45
C TYR A 16 1.91 5.77 5.63
N ASP A 17 2.05 5.35 6.89
CA ASP A 17 2.39 3.97 7.21
C ASP A 17 1.15 3.08 7.04
N GLY A 18 1.14 2.27 5.98
CA GLY A 18 0.02 1.40 5.64
C GLY A 18 0.02 0.05 6.34
N ALA A 19 0.82 -0.16 7.39
CA ALA A 19 0.81 -1.42 8.15
C ALA A 19 -0.57 -1.74 8.76
N ASN A 20 -1.36 -0.71 9.08
CA ASN A 20 -2.70 -0.83 9.67
C ASN A 20 -3.84 -0.73 8.66
N LEU A 21 -3.56 -0.80 7.35
CA LEU A 21 -4.58 -0.65 6.31
C LEU A 21 -5.75 -1.65 6.47
N ASN A 22 -5.51 -2.82 7.08
CA ASN A 22 -6.53 -3.85 7.28
C ASN A 22 -7.80 -3.34 7.99
N ALA A 23 -7.68 -2.33 8.85
CA ALA A 23 -8.81 -1.78 9.61
C ALA A 23 -9.70 -0.82 8.80
N ILE A 24 -9.26 -0.39 7.60
CA ILE A 24 -9.92 0.68 6.84
C ILE A 24 -10.10 0.37 5.35
N MET A 25 -9.81 -0.87 4.90
CA MET A 25 -10.01 -1.27 3.50
C MET A 25 -11.48 -1.08 3.11
N ASP A 26 -11.72 -0.50 1.94
CA ASP A 26 -13.06 -0.13 1.43
C ASP A 26 -13.80 0.95 2.25
N LYS A 27 -13.26 1.41 3.39
CA LYS A 27 -13.87 2.46 4.23
C LYS A 27 -13.36 3.84 3.92
N VAL A 28 -12.06 3.96 3.73
CA VAL A 28 -11.39 5.22 3.43
C VAL A 28 -10.04 4.92 2.80
N ARG A 29 -9.59 5.80 1.90
CA ARG A 29 -8.29 5.67 1.25
C ARG A 29 -7.34 6.71 1.84
N PRO A 30 -6.08 6.37 2.15
CA PRO A 30 -5.11 7.35 2.63
C PRO A 30 -4.97 8.59 1.73
N GLY A 31 -5.11 8.42 0.41
CA GLY A 31 -5.15 9.55 -0.53
C GLY A 31 -6.31 10.53 -0.28
N ASP A 32 -7.50 10.03 0.09
CA ASP A 32 -8.65 10.89 0.44
C ASP A 32 -8.44 11.61 1.78
N MET A 33 -7.62 11.06 2.66
CA MET A 33 -7.20 11.72 3.89
C MET A 33 -6.15 12.83 3.64
N GLY A 34 -5.59 12.90 2.43
CA GLY A 34 -4.58 13.87 2.03
C GLY A 34 -3.13 13.42 2.22
N PHE A 35 -2.86 12.11 2.32
CA PHE A 35 -1.49 11.60 2.30
C PHE A 35 -0.90 11.64 0.89
N ASP A 36 0.36 12.08 0.79
CA ASP A 36 1.08 12.26 -0.48
C ASP A 36 1.79 10.97 -0.91
N ALA A 37 2.16 10.13 0.05
CA ALA A 37 2.76 8.83 -0.18
C ALA A 37 2.28 7.80 0.85
N VAL A 38 2.27 6.52 0.45
CA VAL A 38 1.91 5.39 1.31
C VAL A 38 2.77 4.19 0.99
N HIS A 39 3.30 3.49 1.99
CA HIS A 39 3.71 2.10 1.78
C HIS A 39 2.65 1.14 2.32
N LEU A 40 2.57 -0.05 1.73
CA LEU A 40 1.71 -1.13 2.20
C LEU A 40 2.53 -2.32 2.67
N ASN A 41 2.02 -3.13 3.60
CA ASN A 41 2.68 -4.38 4.01
C ASN A 41 1.92 -5.59 3.43
N LEU A 42 2.38 -6.09 2.28
CA LEU A 42 1.69 -7.23 1.63
C LEU A 42 1.73 -8.52 2.46
N HIS A 43 2.74 -8.67 3.29
CA HIS A 43 2.91 -9.78 4.24
C HIS A 43 2.12 -9.61 5.54
N LYS A 44 1.36 -8.52 5.67
CA LYS A 44 0.40 -8.30 6.75
C LYS A 44 -1.01 -8.30 6.16
N THR A 45 -1.42 -7.18 5.57
CA THR A 45 -2.78 -6.93 5.09
C THR A 45 -3.20 -7.85 3.93
N PHE A 46 -2.26 -8.28 3.08
CA PHE A 46 -2.54 -9.00 1.84
C PHE A 46 -2.04 -10.45 1.85
N THR A 47 -2.13 -11.08 3.02
CA THR A 47 -1.94 -12.54 3.25
C THR A 47 -0.59 -13.12 2.85
N GLY A 48 0.44 -12.32 2.57
CA GLY A 48 1.80 -12.84 2.42
C GLY A 48 2.26 -13.50 3.72
N PRO A 49 2.89 -14.70 3.68
CA PRO A 49 3.28 -15.39 4.91
C PRO A 49 4.39 -14.63 5.64
N HIS A 50 4.32 -14.60 6.98
CA HIS A 50 5.33 -13.94 7.82
C HIS A 50 6.67 -14.69 7.84
N GLY A 51 6.66 -16.01 7.59
CA GLY A 51 7.86 -16.82 7.37
C GLY A 51 8.92 -16.79 8.48
N GLY A 52 8.51 -16.54 9.73
CA GLY A 52 9.45 -16.42 10.86
C GLY A 52 10.34 -15.16 10.84
N GLY A 53 10.01 -14.16 10.00
CA GLY A 53 10.78 -12.92 9.85
C GLY A 53 10.85 -12.40 8.41
N GLY A 54 10.48 -13.21 7.42
CA GLY A 54 10.39 -12.80 6.03
C GLY A 54 10.18 -13.98 5.06
N PRO A 55 10.06 -13.70 3.75
CA PRO A 55 10.21 -12.41 3.10
C PRO A 55 8.94 -11.54 3.12
N GLY A 56 9.12 -10.22 3.07
CA GLY A 56 8.04 -9.24 2.99
C GLY A 56 7.90 -8.59 1.61
N SER A 57 7.03 -7.59 1.50
CA SER A 57 6.96 -6.69 0.35
C SER A 57 6.27 -5.39 0.75
N GLY A 58 6.89 -4.27 0.37
CA GLY A 58 6.51 -2.91 0.73
C GLY A 58 6.28 -2.03 -0.50
N PRO A 59 5.24 -2.25 -1.32
CA PRO A 59 4.97 -1.35 -2.45
C PRO A 59 4.61 0.05 -1.93
N VAL A 60 5.08 1.06 -2.64
CA VAL A 60 4.82 2.47 -2.35
C VAL A 60 3.92 3.06 -3.42
N GLY A 61 2.80 3.64 -3.01
CA GLY A 61 1.94 4.47 -3.84
C GLY A 61 2.16 5.94 -3.51
N VAL A 62 2.10 6.82 -4.50
CA VAL A 62 2.29 8.26 -4.34
C VAL A 62 1.27 9.04 -5.16
N VAL A 63 1.04 10.30 -4.78
CA VAL A 63 0.29 11.26 -5.59
C VAL A 63 1.02 11.59 -6.90
N LYS A 64 0.30 12.18 -7.86
CA LYS A 64 0.80 12.42 -9.23
C LYS A 64 2.06 13.27 -9.26
N GLU A 65 2.14 14.25 -8.37
CA GLU A 65 3.23 15.22 -8.23
C GLU A 65 4.55 14.52 -7.85
N LEU A 66 4.45 13.44 -7.08
CA LEU A 66 5.60 12.65 -6.64
C LEU A 66 5.96 11.51 -7.60
N ALA A 67 5.12 11.21 -8.61
CA ALA A 67 5.32 10.07 -9.51
C ALA A 67 6.67 10.13 -10.26
N SER A 68 7.15 11.34 -10.60
CA SER A 68 8.44 11.52 -11.30
C SER A 68 9.67 11.16 -10.47
N TYR A 69 9.51 10.96 -9.16
CA TYR A 69 10.56 10.59 -8.22
C TYR A 69 10.55 9.09 -7.85
N LEU A 70 9.57 8.32 -8.34
CA LEU A 70 9.49 6.89 -8.04
C LEU A 70 10.77 6.13 -8.45
N PRO A 71 11.12 5.03 -7.74
CA PRO A 71 12.25 4.20 -8.11
C PRO A 71 12.11 3.63 -9.52
N LYS A 72 13.23 3.40 -10.20
CA LYS A 72 13.27 2.69 -11.48
C LYS A 72 13.82 1.27 -11.33
N PRO A 73 13.37 0.29 -12.14
CA PRO A 73 12.33 0.39 -13.16
C PRO A 73 10.90 0.27 -12.62
N MET A 74 9.93 0.84 -13.36
CA MET A 74 8.49 0.69 -13.13
C MET A 74 7.83 -0.16 -14.22
N VAL A 75 6.78 -0.90 -13.89
CA VAL A 75 5.96 -1.62 -14.90
C VAL A 75 5.00 -0.63 -15.53
N ILE A 76 5.02 -0.53 -16.86
CA ILE A 76 4.07 0.28 -17.64
C ILE A 76 3.39 -0.57 -18.72
N LYS A 77 2.19 -0.18 -19.11
CA LYS A 77 1.45 -0.79 -20.23
C LYS A 77 1.75 -0.01 -21.51
N ASP A 78 2.11 -0.73 -22.57
CA ASP A 78 2.44 -0.21 -23.89
C ASP A 78 1.63 -0.97 -24.94
N GLY A 79 0.51 -0.39 -25.36
CA GLY A 79 -0.53 -1.11 -26.13
C GLY A 79 -1.03 -2.33 -25.35
N ASP A 80 -0.94 -3.51 -25.96
CA ASP A 80 -1.33 -4.79 -25.35
C ASP A 80 -0.20 -5.50 -24.58
N LYS A 81 0.98 -4.86 -24.48
CA LYS A 81 2.16 -5.43 -23.81
C LYS A 81 2.49 -4.67 -22.52
N PHE A 82 3.23 -5.33 -21.64
CA PHE A 82 3.84 -4.70 -20.47
C PHE A 82 5.34 -4.58 -20.69
N LYS A 83 5.93 -3.45 -20.29
CA LYS A 83 7.38 -3.21 -20.32
C LYS A 83 7.86 -2.57 -19.03
N TYR A 84 9.17 -2.64 -18.81
CA TYR A 84 9.83 -1.94 -17.71
C TYR A 84 10.31 -0.58 -18.20
N ASP A 85 9.79 0.48 -17.60
CA ASP A 85 10.27 1.84 -17.81
C ASP A 85 11.46 2.14 -16.90
N ASN A 86 12.58 2.53 -17.51
CA ASN A 86 13.79 2.96 -16.83
C ASN A 86 14.06 4.46 -16.99
N ASP A 87 13.25 5.17 -17.79
CA ASP A 87 13.44 6.57 -18.14
C ASP A 87 12.50 7.49 -17.35
N ILE A 88 12.61 7.39 -16.02
CA ILE A 88 11.85 8.21 -15.09
C ILE A 88 12.70 9.44 -14.72
N LYS A 89 12.32 10.60 -15.27
CA LYS A 89 13.08 11.86 -15.25
C LYS A 89 13.80 12.19 -13.95
N ASN A 90 13.09 12.19 -12.81
CA ASN A 90 13.64 12.59 -11.50
C ASN A 90 13.78 11.39 -10.54
N SER A 91 13.87 10.17 -11.07
CA SER A 91 13.87 8.96 -10.24
C SER A 91 14.96 9.01 -9.16
N ILE A 92 14.60 8.57 -7.95
CA ILE A 92 15.57 8.35 -6.86
C ILE A 92 16.50 7.15 -7.13
N GLY A 93 16.39 6.51 -8.30
CA GLY A 93 17.22 5.38 -8.69
C GLY A 93 16.64 4.04 -8.24
N ARG A 94 17.52 3.08 -7.98
CA ARG A 94 17.15 1.70 -7.66
C ARG A 94 17.30 1.46 -6.16
N VAL A 95 16.23 0.97 -5.52
CA VAL A 95 16.19 0.70 -4.07
C VAL A 95 16.11 -0.80 -3.73
N LYS A 96 16.07 -1.67 -4.75
CA LYS A 96 15.98 -3.14 -4.61
C LYS A 96 16.55 -3.88 -5.83
N PRO A 97 17.06 -5.12 -5.66
CA PRO A 97 17.45 -5.96 -6.79
C PRO A 97 16.22 -6.38 -7.62
N PHE A 98 16.45 -6.60 -8.91
CA PHE A 98 15.43 -7.02 -9.88
C PHE A 98 14.16 -6.14 -9.84
N TYR A 99 12.99 -6.74 -9.62
CA TYR A 99 11.69 -6.06 -9.61
C TYR A 99 10.99 -6.19 -8.25
N GLY A 100 11.71 -6.68 -7.22
CA GLY A 100 11.18 -7.02 -5.90
C GLY A 100 10.62 -8.44 -5.80
N ASN A 101 9.95 -8.72 -4.68
CA ASN A 101 9.53 -10.07 -4.30
C ASN A 101 8.26 -10.50 -5.07
N PHE A 102 8.44 -10.94 -6.32
CA PHE A 102 7.36 -11.32 -7.23
C PHE A 102 6.37 -12.33 -6.65
N GLY A 103 6.86 -13.36 -5.95
CA GLY A 103 5.99 -14.34 -5.31
C GLY A 103 5.10 -13.78 -4.19
N ILE A 104 5.48 -12.66 -3.57
CA ILE A 104 4.62 -11.95 -2.60
C ILE A 104 3.60 -11.08 -3.35
N TYR A 105 3.99 -10.45 -4.46
CA TYR A 105 3.05 -9.72 -5.33
C TYR A 105 1.96 -10.63 -5.89
N LEU A 106 2.33 -11.82 -6.38
CA LEU A 106 1.38 -12.77 -6.94
C LEU A 106 0.35 -13.23 -5.90
N ARG A 107 0.76 -13.51 -4.66
CA ARG A 107 -0.15 -13.87 -3.57
C ARG A 107 -1.12 -12.74 -3.23
N ALA A 108 -0.60 -11.52 -3.07
CA ALA A 108 -1.44 -10.35 -2.81
C ALA A 108 -2.45 -10.13 -3.94
N TYR A 109 -2.01 -10.27 -5.20
CA TYR A 109 -2.89 -10.21 -6.36
C TYR A 109 -3.98 -11.29 -6.32
N THR A 110 -3.63 -12.55 -6.08
CA THR A 110 -4.62 -13.64 -5.97
C THR A 110 -5.61 -13.37 -4.85
N TYR A 111 -5.16 -12.89 -3.68
CA TYR A 111 -6.04 -12.55 -2.56
C TYR A 111 -7.04 -11.46 -2.94
N ILE A 112 -6.56 -10.35 -3.52
CA ILE A 112 -7.43 -9.24 -3.97
C ILE A 112 -8.45 -9.74 -5.01
N ARG A 113 -8.02 -10.58 -5.95
CA ARG A 113 -8.89 -11.14 -6.99
C ARG A 113 -9.92 -12.13 -6.45
N THR A 114 -9.56 -12.94 -5.46
CA THR A 114 -10.45 -13.91 -4.82
C THR A 114 -11.51 -13.21 -3.96
N MET A 115 -11.09 -12.23 -3.14
CA MET A 115 -12.01 -11.54 -2.23
C MET A 115 -12.92 -10.55 -2.97
N GLY A 116 -12.41 -9.88 -4.00
CA GLY A 116 -13.10 -8.76 -4.64
C GLY A 116 -13.34 -7.60 -3.66
N ALA A 117 -14.07 -6.58 -4.11
CA ALA A 117 -14.37 -5.42 -3.26
C ALA A 117 -15.19 -5.81 -2.02
N THR A 118 -16.24 -6.60 -2.21
CA THR A 118 -17.12 -7.06 -1.13
C THR A 118 -16.35 -7.85 -0.06
N GLY A 119 -15.54 -8.82 -0.45
CA GLY A 119 -14.78 -9.62 0.51
C GLY A 119 -13.72 -8.81 1.26
N LEU A 120 -13.06 -7.86 0.61
CA LEU A 120 -12.09 -6.97 1.28
C LEU A 120 -12.76 -6.05 2.31
N LYS A 121 -13.97 -5.56 2.00
CA LYS A 121 -14.80 -4.80 2.94
C LYS A 121 -15.15 -5.65 4.17
N GLU A 122 -15.65 -6.86 3.96
CA GLU A 122 -16.03 -7.78 5.04
C GLU A 122 -14.84 -8.14 5.93
N VAL A 123 -13.66 -8.39 5.35
CA VAL A 123 -12.43 -8.63 6.11
C VAL A 123 -12.10 -7.45 7.03
N SER A 124 -12.25 -6.22 6.52
CA SER A 124 -11.96 -5.02 7.29
C SER A 124 -12.94 -4.81 8.44
N GLU A 125 -14.24 -4.96 8.16
CA GLU A 125 -15.30 -4.85 9.17
C GLU A 125 -15.16 -5.92 10.25
N ALA A 126 -14.90 -7.18 9.86
CA ALA A 126 -14.68 -8.28 10.80
C ALA A 126 -13.45 -8.06 11.67
N ALA A 127 -12.36 -7.52 11.12
CA ALA A 127 -11.16 -7.20 11.90
C ALA A 127 -11.45 -6.18 13.01
N VAL A 128 -12.17 -5.11 12.68
CA VAL A 128 -12.56 -4.07 13.67
C VAL A 128 -13.57 -4.61 14.68
N LEU A 129 -14.54 -5.40 14.24
CA LEU A 129 -15.52 -6.04 15.12
C LEU A 129 -14.84 -6.97 16.14
N ASN A 130 -13.95 -7.85 15.67
CA ASN A 130 -13.22 -8.78 16.53
C ASN A 130 -12.37 -8.06 17.57
N ALA A 131 -11.68 -6.97 17.19
CA ALA A 131 -10.90 -6.16 18.12
C ALA A 131 -11.77 -5.49 19.19
N ASN A 132 -12.90 -4.89 18.80
CA ASN A 132 -13.81 -4.25 19.74
C ASN A 132 -14.51 -5.26 20.66
N TYR A 133 -14.84 -6.45 20.15
CA TYR A 133 -15.40 -7.51 20.96
C TYR A 133 -14.44 -7.97 22.06
N ILE A 134 -13.16 -8.20 21.72
CA ILE A 134 -12.12 -8.54 22.70
C ILE A 134 -11.97 -7.42 23.73
N LYS A 135 -11.91 -6.15 23.28
CA LYS A 135 -11.87 -5.00 24.17
C LYS A 135 -13.04 -5.01 25.15
N ALA A 136 -14.27 -5.07 24.68
CA ALA A 136 -15.46 -5.03 25.54
C ALA A 136 -15.56 -6.23 26.51
N ARG A 137 -14.92 -7.36 26.19
CA ARG A 137 -14.98 -8.57 27.01
C ARG A 137 -13.85 -8.69 28.04
N PHE A 138 -12.68 -8.10 27.76
CA PHE A 138 -11.47 -8.35 28.55
C PHE A 138 -10.71 -7.09 29.00
N ILE A 139 -11.15 -5.89 28.57
CA ILE A 139 -10.57 -4.59 28.96
C ILE A 139 -11.67 -3.73 29.58
#